data_AF-A0A4S2JQ82-F1
#
_entry.id   AF-A0A4S2JQ82-F1
#
_cell.length_a   1.000
_cell.length_b   1.000
_cell.length_c   1.000
_cell.angle_alpha   90.00
_cell.angle_beta   90.00
_cell.angle_gamma   90.00
#
_symmetry.space_group_name_H-M   'P 1'
#
loop_
_entity.id
_entity.type
_entity.pdbx_description
1 polymer ?
#
loop_
_entity_poly.entity_id
_entity_poly.type
_entity_poly.pdbx_seq_one_letter_code
_entity_poly.pdbx_strand_id
1 'polypeptide(L)'
;MEPIAHLVKVSVPNYLAGLPIPESIGGWFRLGVRDWFALLPPTALLAGVGYMSYRAFCPHGRPAPNGRVNLKIKKDIAKVVDTVDIEDISEKAVFCRCWRSENVSSFLI
;
A
#
# COMPACT_ATOMS: atom_id res chain seq x y z
N MET A 1 -4.54 -24.66 19.13
CA MET A 1 -4.84 -25.02 17.72
C MET A 1 -6.32 -25.33 17.51
N GLU A 2 -6.99 -25.99 18.45
CA GLU A 2 -8.43 -26.30 18.40
C GLU A 2 -9.39 -25.15 18.01
N PRO A 3 -9.30 -23.92 18.58
CA PRO A 3 -10.26 -22.87 18.24
C PRO A 3 -10.11 -22.37 16.79
N ILE A 4 -8.88 -22.37 16.26
CA ILE A 4 -8.60 -21.99 14.87
C ILE A 4 -9.13 -23.08 13.94
N ALA A 5 -8.90 -24.35 14.28
CA ALA A 5 -9.41 -25.47 13.50
C ALA A 5 -10.94 -25.47 13.44
N HIS A 6 -11.61 -25.20 14.56
CA HIS A 6 -13.06 -25.09 14.61
C HIS A 6 -13.59 -23.90 13.80
N LEU A 7 -12.96 -22.73 13.92
CA LEU A 7 -13.34 -21.55 13.14
C LEU A 7 -13.26 -21.81 11.64
N VAL A 8 -12.14 -22.36 11.18
CA VAL A 8 -11.87 -22.60 9.75
C VAL A 8 -12.72 -23.73 9.19
N LYS A 9 -12.92 -24.82 9.95
CA LYS A 9 -13.61 -26.02 9.45
C LYS A 9 -15.12 -26.00 9.67
N VAL A 10 -15.61 -25.24 10.64
CA VAL A 10 -17.02 -25.30 11.06
C VAL A 10 -17.69 -23.93 10.91
N SER A 11 -17.19 -22.91 11.59
CA SER A 11 -17.88 -21.60 11.63
C SER A 11 -17.91 -20.90 10.29
N VAL A 12 -16.79 -20.88 9.55
CA VAL A 12 -16.73 -20.21 8.24
C VAL A 12 -17.59 -20.93 7.19
N PRO A 13 -17.50 -22.25 6.97
CA PRO A 13 -18.36 -22.94 6.01
C PRO A 13 -19.85 -22.80 6.34
N ASN A 14 -20.23 -22.90 7.61
CA ASN A 14 -21.63 -22.76 8.03
C ASN A 14 -22.17 -21.34 7.76
N TYR A 15 -21.35 -20.31 7.97
CA TYR A 15 -21.73 -18.93 7.66
C TYR A 15 -21.90 -18.72 6.15
N LEU A 16 -20.94 -19.21 5.34
CA LEU A 16 -21.00 -19.07 3.88
C LEU A 16 -22.15 -19.84 3.25
N ALA A 17 -22.50 -21.02 3.78
CA ALA A 17 -23.62 -21.81 3.32
C ALA A 17 -24.99 -21.17 3.61
N GLY A 18 -25.07 -20.32 4.64
CA GLY A 18 -26.29 -19.60 5.02
C GLY A 18 -26.52 -18.27 4.28
N LEU A 19 -25.70 -17.94 3.28
CA LEU A 19 -25.80 -16.66 2.58
C LEU A 19 -27.02 -16.62 1.64
N PRO A 20 -27.81 -15.54 1.64
CA PRO A 20 -28.97 -15.37 0.75
C PRO A 20 -28.50 -14.93 -0.65
N ILE A 21 -27.87 -15.84 -1.40
CA ILE A 21 -27.40 -15.57 -2.76
C ILE A 21 -28.56 -15.78 -3.75
N PRO A 22 -29.04 -14.73 -4.44
CA PRO A 22 -30.14 -14.88 -5.40
C PRO A 22 -29.66 -15.59 -6.67
N GLU A 23 -30.47 -16.52 -7.16
CA GLU A 23 -30.20 -17.28 -8.40
C GLU A 23 -30.49 -16.49 -9.69
N SER A 24 -31.13 -15.33 -9.57
CA SER A 24 -31.50 -14.47 -10.71
C SER A 24 -31.10 -13.02 -10.50
N ILE A 25 -30.85 -12.31 -11.60
CA ILE A 25 -30.49 -10.89 -11.60
C ILE A 25 -31.59 -10.04 -10.92
N GLY A 26 -32.86 -10.38 -11.13
CA GLY A 26 -34.00 -9.69 -10.48
C GLY A 26 -34.12 -9.98 -8.98
N GLY A 27 -33.52 -11.07 -8.50
CA GLY A 27 -33.51 -11.43 -7.07
C GLY A 27 -32.74 -10.43 -6.22
N TRP A 28 -31.70 -9.79 -6.76
CA TRP A 28 -30.90 -8.79 -6.05
C TRP A 28 -31.71 -7.58 -5.55
N PHE A 29 -32.76 -7.20 -6.28
CA PHE A 29 -33.65 -6.11 -5.91
C PHE A 29 -34.69 -6.50 -4.85
N ARG A 30 -34.79 -7.79 -4.51
CA ARG A 30 -35.73 -8.34 -3.52
C ARG A 30 -35.08 -8.64 -2.17
N LEU A 31 -33.76 -8.44 -2.02
CA LEU A 31 -33.08 -8.67 -0.75
C LEU A 31 -33.46 -7.61 0.29
N GLY A 32 -33.74 -8.08 1.51
CA GLY A 32 -33.92 -7.21 2.66
C GLY A 32 -32.59 -6.60 3.14
N VAL A 33 -32.67 -5.54 3.94
CA VAL A 33 -31.51 -4.83 4.48
C VAL A 33 -30.57 -5.76 5.26
N ARG A 34 -31.12 -6.71 6.03
CA ARG A 34 -30.33 -7.69 6.80
C ARG A 34 -29.54 -8.64 5.91
N ASP A 35 -30.13 -9.06 4.80
CA ASP A 35 -29.53 -10.01 3.86
C ASP A 35 -28.38 -9.33 3.09
N TRP A 36 -28.55 -8.05 2.76
CA TRP A 36 -27.48 -7.20 2.25
C TRP A 36 -26.28 -7.09 3.20
N PHE A 37 -26.51 -6.91 4.50
CA PHE A 37 -25.43 -6.88 5.48
C PHE A 37 -24.68 -8.21 5.59
N ALA A 38 -25.39 -9.34 5.48
CA ALA A 38 -24.75 -10.66 5.51
C ALA A 38 -23.83 -10.90 4.30
N LEU A 39 -24.12 -10.27 3.15
CA LEU A 39 -23.29 -10.36 1.94
C LEU A 39 -22.04 -9.45 1.98
N LEU A 40 -22.03 -8.43 2.83
CA LEU A 40 -20.95 -7.43 2.84
C LEU A 40 -19.57 -8.01 3.19
N PRO A 41 -19.39 -8.84 4.24
CA PRO A 41 -18.09 -9.41 4.56
C PRO A 41 -17.47 -10.28 3.44
N PRO A 42 -18.17 -11.27 2.86
CA PRO A 42 -17.57 -12.08 1.79
C PRO A 42 -17.33 -11.28 0.51
N THR A 43 -18.22 -10.34 0.15
CA THR A 43 -18.03 -9.50 -1.04
C THR A 43 -16.85 -8.54 -0.87
N ALA A 44 -16.72 -7.90 0.29
CA ALA A 44 -15.57 -7.05 0.60
C ALA A 44 -14.25 -7.83 0.56
N LEU A 45 -14.24 -9.06 1.08
CA LEU A 45 -13.07 -9.94 1.02
C LEU A 45 -12.68 -10.27 -0.44
N LEU A 46 -13.65 -10.71 -1.26
CA LEU A 46 -13.41 -11.05 -2.67
C LEU A 46 -12.95 -9.83 -3.47
N ALA A 47 -13.60 -8.67 -3.28
CA ALA A 47 -13.21 -7.43 -3.93
C ALA A 47 -11.80 -6.99 -3.49
N GLY A 48 -11.48 -7.09 -2.19
CA GLY A 48 -10.17 -6.78 -1.64
C GLY A 48 -9.07 -7.68 -2.22
N VAL A 49 -9.29 -8.99 -2.24
CA VAL A 49 -8.33 -9.95 -2.83
C VAL A 49 -8.15 -9.70 -4.32
N GLY A 50 -9.25 -9.50 -5.07
CA GLY A 50 -9.19 -9.18 -6.50
C GLY A 50 -8.43 -7.90 -6.79
N TYR A 51 -8.70 -6.83 -6.03
CA TYR A 51 -8.00 -5.55 -6.16
C TYR A 51 -6.50 -5.67 -5.83
N MET A 52 -6.16 -6.37 -4.75
CA MET A 52 -4.76 -6.58 -4.34
C MET A 52 -4.00 -7.42 -5.38
N SER A 53 -4.61 -8.49 -5.89
CA SER A 53 -4.03 -9.30 -6.96
C SER A 53 -3.85 -8.49 -8.25
N TYR A 54 -4.83 -7.67 -8.64
CA TYR A 54 -4.71 -6.77 -9.79
C TYR A 54 -3.52 -5.82 -9.64
N ARG A 55 -3.36 -5.18 -8.48
CA ARG A 55 -2.21 -4.28 -8.21
C ARG A 55 -0.87 -5.00 -8.18
N ALA A 56 -0.83 -6.23 -7.68
CA ALA A 56 0.41 -7.01 -7.58
C ALA A 56 0.87 -7.50 -8.97
N PHE A 57 -0.05 -8.06 -9.75
CA PHE A 57 0.30 -8.81 -10.96
C PHE A 57 0.08 -8.03 -12.27
N CYS A 58 -0.82 -7.04 -12.31
CA CYS A 58 -1.04 -6.25 -13.52
C CYS A 58 -0.18 -4.96 -13.51
N PRO A 59 0.72 -4.76 -14.50
CA PRO A 59 1.55 -3.54 -14.58
C PRO A 59 0.74 -2.24 -14.61
N HIS A 60 -0.42 -2.24 -15.28
CA HIS A 60 -1.34 -1.09 -15.34
C HIS A 60 -1.97 -0.74 -13.98
N GLY A 61 -2.05 -1.69 -13.04
CA GLY A 61 -2.60 -1.48 -11.70
C GLY A 61 -1.56 -0.99 -10.68
N ARG A 62 -0.28 -0.92 -11.06
CA ARG A 62 0.78 -0.46 -10.17
C ARG A 62 0.77 1.06 -10.08
N PRO A 63 0.97 1.64 -8.88
CA PRO A 63 1.16 3.08 -8.77
C PRO A 63 2.41 3.48 -9.57
N ALA A 64 2.36 4.64 -10.23
CA ALA A 64 3.53 5.17 -10.91
C ALA A 64 4.70 5.28 -9.92
N PRO A 65 5.91 4.85 -10.30
CA PRO A 65 7.08 4.99 -9.44
C PRO A 65 7.25 6.46 -9.09
N ASN A 66 7.41 6.74 -7.80
CA ASN A 66 7.64 8.10 -7.34
C ASN A 66 9.01 8.56 -7.88
N GLY A 67 9.03 9.45 -8.86
CA GLY A 67 10.25 9.98 -9.49
C GLY A 67 11.10 10.87 -8.57
N ARG A 68 10.77 10.97 -7.29
CA ARG A 68 11.51 11.78 -6.31
C ARG A 68 12.86 11.12 -6.00
N VAL A 69 13.92 11.77 -6.46
CA VAL A 69 15.30 11.39 -6.12
C VAL A 69 15.60 11.71 -4.66
N ASN A 70 15.36 12.95 -4.21
CA ASN A 70 15.50 13.34 -2.81
C ASN A 70 14.26 12.90 -2.00
N LEU A 71 14.45 12.04 -0.99
CA LEU A 71 13.36 11.56 -0.12
C LEU A 71 13.24 12.34 1.20
N LYS A 72 14.34 12.84 1.76
CA LYS A 72 14.39 13.31 3.16
C LYS A 72 15.16 14.62 3.40
N ILE A 73 16.08 15.01 2.53
CA ILE A 73 17.07 16.07 2.82
C ILE A 73 16.46 17.46 2.54
N LYS A 74 16.58 18.39 3.50
CA LYS A 74 16.26 19.84 3.38
C LYS A 74 14.95 20.12 2.62
N LYS A 75 13.84 19.52 3.07
CA LYS A 75 12.53 19.54 2.37
C LYS A 75 11.76 20.84 2.47
N ASP A 76 12.16 21.69 3.40
CA ASP A 76 11.73 23.06 3.59
C ASP A 76 12.26 24.01 2.50
N ILE A 77 13.40 23.66 1.88
CA ILE A 77 14.03 24.48 0.85
C ILE A 77 13.52 24.09 -0.54
N ALA A 78 12.98 25.05 -1.28
CA ALA A 78 12.44 24.82 -2.63
C ALA A 78 13.48 24.26 -3.62
N LYS A 79 14.75 24.67 -3.49
CA LYS A 79 15.88 24.18 -4.28
C LYS A 79 17.11 24.03 -3.38
N VAL A 80 17.52 22.80 -3.14
CA VAL A 80 18.71 22.50 -2.34
C VAL A 80 19.94 22.56 -3.24
N VAL A 81 20.86 23.46 -2.90
CA VAL A 81 22.16 23.63 -3.55
C VAL A 81 23.20 23.75 -2.43
N ASP A 82 24.28 22.99 -2.52
CA ASP A 82 25.41 23.08 -1.61
C ASP A 82 26.60 23.67 -2.39
N THR A 83 27.29 24.63 -1.79
CA THR A 83 28.49 25.29 -2.32
C THR A 83 29.66 25.00 -1.39
N VAL A 84 30.82 24.69 -1.96
CA VAL A 84 32.05 24.42 -1.21
C VAL A 84 33.17 25.16 -1.91
N ASP A 85 33.92 25.95 -1.15
CA ASP A 85 35.09 26.67 -1.63
C ASP A 85 36.25 25.68 -1.83
N ILE A 86 37.07 25.89 -2.86
CA ILE A 86 38.09 24.92 -3.25
C ILE A 86 39.26 24.88 -2.27
N GLU A 87 39.47 25.99 -1.56
CA GLU A 87 40.47 26.18 -0.52
C GLU A 87 40.20 25.31 0.71
N ASP A 88 38.94 24.95 0.95
CA ASP A 88 38.52 24.09 2.08
C ASP A 88 38.71 22.59 1.79
N ILE A 89 39.10 22.23 0.56
CA ILE A 89 39.34 20.85 0.16
C ILE A 89 40.82 20.52 0.42
N SER A 90 41.09 19.68 1.43
CA SER A 90 42.47 19.33 1.81
C SER A 90 43.20 18.48 0.76
N GLU A 91 42.88 17.20 0.66
CA GLU A 91 43.49 16.29 -0.32
C GLU A 91 42.45 15.74 -1.29
N LYS A 92 41.26 15.40 -0.78
CA LYS A 92 40.16 14.84 -1.57
C LYS A 92 38.83 14.96 -0.84
N ALA A 93 37.83 15.49 -1.53
CA ALA A 93 36.44 15.46 -1.08
C ALA A 93 35.60 14.54 -1.98
N VAL A 94 34.57 13.93 -1.40
CA VAL A 94 33.59 13.12 -2.14
C VAL A 94 32.20 13.61 -1.80
N PHE A 95 31.45 14.01 -2.83
CA PHE A 95 30.12 14.58 -2.67
C PHE A 95 29.01 13.57 -3.00
N CYS A 96 27.92 13.64 -2.24
CA CYS A 96 26.75 12.80 -2.49
C CYS A 96 26.04 13.24 -3.77
N ARG A 97 25.76 12.29 -4.67
CA ARG A 97 24.94 12.50 -5.88
C ARG A 97 23.60 11.78 -5.85
N CYS A 98 23.37 10.94 -4.84
CA CYS A 98 22.22 10.04 -4.76
C CYS A 98 21.12 10.49 -3.80
N TRP A 99 21.35 11.54 -3.01
CA TRP A 99 20.40 12.01 -1.98
C TRP A 99 20.05 10.93 -0.93
N ARG A 100 21.02 10.06 -0.59
CA ARG A 100 20.87 8.99 0.42
C ARG A 100 21.87 9.08 1.57
N SER A 101 22.92 9.89 1.45
CA SER A 101 23.90 10.04 2.54
C SER A 101 23.28 10.82 3.70
N GLU A 102 23.54 10.35 4.92
CA GLU A 102 23.06 10.96 6.16
C GLU A 102 23.81 12.26 6.48
N ASN A 103 25.05 12.36 6.01
CA ASN A 103 25.95 13.48 6.31
C ASN A 103 25.80 14.68 5.37
N VAL A 104 24.87 14.64 4.40
CA VAL A 104 24.63 15.76 3.46
C VAL A 104 24.05 16.98 4.19
N SER A 105 23.45 16.78 5.36
CA SER A 105 22.82 17.86 6.13
C SER A 105 23.77 18.65 7.04
N SER A 106 25.03 18.23 7.18
CA SER A 106 25.91 18.72 8.26
C SER A 106 27.19 19.41 7.80
N PHE A 107 27.32 19.80 6.53
CA PHE A 107 28.29 20.83 6.14
C PHE A 107 27.69 22.22 6.44
N LEU A 108 27.47 22.48 7.72
CA LEU A 108 27.51 23.83 8.28
C LEU A 108 28.94 23.94 8.82
N ILE A 109 29.81 24.55 8.01
CA ILE A 109 30.97 25.27 8.56
C ILE A 109 30.42 26.44 9.36
#